data_AF-A0A1J4KGK1-F1
#
_entry.id   AF-A0A1J4KGK1-F1
#
_cell.length_a   1.000
_cell.length_b   1.000
_cell.length_c   1.000
_cell.angle_alpha   90.00
_cell.angle_beta   90.00
_cell.angle_gamma   90.00
#
_symmetry.space_group_name_H-M   'P 1'
#
loop_
_entity.id
_entity.type
_entity.pdbx_description
1 polymer ?
#
loop_
_entity_poly.entity_id
_entity_poly.type
_entity_poly.pdbx_seq_one_letter_code
_entity_poly.pdbx_strand_id
1 'polypeptide(L)'
;MAYDNEQVLIFGAKILSTYKADNDRYFLVQYYLQDKTIHVYEGKKAMSGFNGGKFLNRMKVKNPRNGKFYGDESFYVGNILEISGRTFELLDAPEYTFCLMETYPERFPPSDMQYTIESLSRYADSHGIDLDSLFENKDIIKANYLSRAEAEEILFSFAPEFPKHYSHTILRRFMITDKFDYVELLKCIHF
;
A
#
# COMPACT_ATOMS: atom_id res chain seq x y z
N MET A 1 -34.27 -8.91 3.96
CA MET A 1 -33.02 -9.16 3.21
C MET A 1 -32.06 -8.07 3.62
N ALA A 2 -31.07 -8.40 4.47
CA ALA A 2 -30.09 -7.41 4.93
C ALA A 2 -29.10 -7.18 3.78
N TYR A 3 -28.97 -5.93 3.34
CA TYR A 3 -27.91 -5.56 2.40
C TYR A 3 -26.59 -5.68 3.14
N ASP A 4 -25.82 -6.71 2.82
CA ASP A 4 -24.48 -6.90 3.35
C ASP A 4 -23.54 -5.93 2.62
N ASN A 5 -23.63 -4.65 3.02
CA ASN A 5 -22.85 -3.55 2.49
C ASN A 5 -21.52 -3.45 3.26
N GLU A 6 -20.90 -4.60 3.50
CA GLU A 6 -19.75 -4.71 4.37
C GLU A 6 -18.50 -4.19 3.64
N GLN A 7 -17.92 -3.11 4.16
CA GLN A 7 -16.69 -2.54 3.62
C GLN A 7 -15.50 -3.40 4.04
N VAL A 8 -14.82 -3.98 3.05
CA VAL A 8 -13.68 -4.89 3.24
C VAL A 8 -12.46 -4.35 2.53
N LEU A 9 -11.35 -4.20 3.25
CA LEU A 9 -10.05 -3.99 2.62
C LEU A 9 -9.44 -5.35 2.26
N ILE A 10 -8.94 -5.46 1.04
CA ILE A 10 -8.33 -6.69 0.53
C ILE A 10 -6.88 -6.39 0.19
N PHE A 11 -5.96 -7.23 0.66
CA PHE A 11 -4.54 -7.14 0.37
C PHE A 11 -4.00 -8.49 -0.09
N GLY A 12 -3.17 -8.45 -1.12
CA GLY A 12 -2.23 -9.53 -1.41
C GLY A 12 -1.14 -9.55 -0.35
N ALA A 13 -0.69 -10.74 0.06
CA ALA A 13 0.36 -10.86 1.06
C ALA A 13 1.27 -12.07 0.79
N LYS A 14 2.50 -12.00 1.30
CA LYS A 14 3.43 -13.12 1.38
C LYS A 14 3.93 -13.28 2.80
N ILE A 15 4.40 -14.47 3.14
CA ILE A 15 5.08 -14.71 4.42
C ILE A 15 6.52 -14.20 4.32
N LEU A 16 6.96 -13.46 5.34
CA LEU A 16 8.37 -13.16 5.58
C LEU A 16 8.99 -14.34 6.36
N SER A 17 9.67 -15.22 5.64
CA SER A 17 10.23 -16.48 6.15
C SER A 17 11.57 -16.78 5.47
N THR A 18 12.47 -17.46 6.19
CA THR A 18 13.73 -17.97 5.63
C THR A 18 13.56 -19.33 4.95
N TYR A 19 12.39 -19.97 5.10
CA TYR A 19 12.10 -21.26 4.49
C TYR A 19 11.71 -21.07 3.02
N LYS A 20 12.51 -21.62 2.10
CA LYS A 20 12.29 -21.49 0.64
C LYS A 20 10.90 -21.92 0.18
N ALA A 21 10.29 -22.91 0.84
CA ALA A 21 8.94 -23.38 0.52
C ALA A 21 7.84 -22.32 0.72
N ASP A 22 8.11 -21.28 1.53
CA ASP A 22 7.16 -20.19 1.75
C ASP A 22 7.24 -19.10 0.67
N ASN A 23 8.31 -19.06 -0.13
CA ASN A 23 8.55 -17.97 -1.09
C ASN A 23 7.46 -17.88 -2.17
N ASP A 24 6.92 -19.02 -2.58
CA ASP A 24 5.90 -19.10 -3.63
C ASP A 24 4.46 -19.07 -3.07
N ARG A 25 4.31 -18.97 -1.74
CA ARG A 25 3.00 -18.95 -1.09
C ARG A 25 2.43 -17.54 -1.12
N TYR A 26 1.22 -17.43 -1.64
CA TYR A 26 0.49 -16.16 -1.73
C TYR A 26 -0.77 -16.22 -0.88
N PHE A 27 -1.06 -15.11 -0.21
CA PHE A 27 -2.17 -14.98 0.70
C PHE A 27 -3.05 -13.80 0.31
N LEU A 28 -4.33 -13.92 0.64
CA LEU A 28 -5.27 -12.82 0.56
C LEU A 28 -5.75 -12.52 1.97
N VAL A 29 -5.43 -11.32 2.43
CA VAL A 29 -5.80 -10.79 3.74
C VAL A 29 -7.01 -9.88 3.54
N GLN A 30 -8.12 -10.21 4.18
CA GLN A 30 -9.31 -9.38 4.22
C GLN A 30 -9.46 -8.77 5.60
N TYR A 31 -9.71 -7.47 5.64
CA TYR A 31 -10.00 -6.74 6.86
C TYR A 31 -11.37 -6.07 6.77
N TYR A 32 -12.22 -6.40 7.73
CA TYR A 32 -13.62 -5.99 7.75
C TYR A 32 -13.75 -4.73 8.62
N LEU A 33 -14.08 -3.60 8.00
CA LEU A 33 -14.03 -2.29 8.67
C LEU A 33 -15.05 -2.15 9.80
N GLN A 34 -16.19 -2.83 9.68
CA GLN A 34 -17.33 -2.71 10.59
C GLN A 34 -17.05 -3.34 11.96
N ASP A 35 -16.45 -4.52 11.98
CA ASP A 35 -16.22 -5.29 13.22
C ASP A 35 -14.74 -5.50 13.56
N LYS A 36 -13.83 -4.96 12.74
CA LYS A 36 -12.37 -5.02 12.93
C LYS A 36 -11.83 -6.44 12.92
N THR A 37 -12.46 -7.35 12.18
CA THR A 37 -12.01 -8.74 12.04
C THR A 37 -11.13 -8.93 10.81
N ILE A 38 -10.27 -9.95 10.87
CA ILE A 38 -9.35 -10.34 9.81
C ILE A 38 -9.68 -11.77 9.36
N HIS A 39 -9.66 -12.00 8.05
CA HIS A 39 -9.77 -13.31 7.42
C HIS A 39 -8.57 -13.51 6.47
N VAL A 40 -7.91 -14.66 6.54
CA VAL A 40 -6.75 -14.95 5.66
C VAL A 40 -7.00 -16.23 4.87
N TYR A 41 -6.81 -16.14 3.56
CA TYR A 41 -6.84 -17.25 2.61
C TYR A 41 -5.44 -17.50 2.05
N GLU A 42 -5.10 -18.76 1.82
CA GLU A 42 -3.88 -19.17 1.13
C GLU A 42 -4.22 -19.65 -0.28
N GLY A 43 -3.67 -19.02 -1.32
CA GLY A 43 -3.90 -19.36 -2.72
C GLY A 43 -2.61 -19.71 -3.47
N LYS A 44 -2.76 -20.34 -4.64
CA LYS A 44 -1.61 -20.76 -5.46
C LYS A 44 -1.09 -19.70 -6.43
N LYS A 45 -1.83 -18.60 -6.68
CA LYS A 45 -1.37 -17.47 -7.51
C LYS A 45 -2.34 -16.27 -7.43
N ALA A 46 -1.81 -15.07 -7.65
CA ALA A 46 -2.51 -13.80 -7.44
C ALA A 46 -3.67 -13.45 -8.40
N MET A 47 -3.95 -14.21 -9.48
CA MET A 47 -4.90 -13.73 -10.52
C MET A 47 -5.73 -14.80 -11.26
N SER A 48 -6.05 -15.95 -10.65
CA SER A 48 -7.14 -16.79 -11.16
C SER A 48 -7.89 -17.48 -10.04
N GLY A 49 -9.23 -17.43 -10.12
CA GLY A 49 -10.22 -18.01 -9.20
C GLY A 49 -9.66 -18.75 -7.99
N PHE A 50 -9.76 -18.12 -6.81
CA PHE A 50 -9.24 -18.63 -5.55
C PHE A 50 -9.73 -20.05 -5.25
N ASN A 51 -8.92 -21.05 -5.59
CA ASN A 51 -9.03 -22.44 -5.11
C ASN A 51 -8.04 -22.67 -3.97
N GLY A 52 -8.08 -21.77 -2.99
CA GLY A 52 -7.16 -21.70 -1.86
C GLY A 52 -7.70 -22.34 -0.58
N GLY A 53 -6.80 -22.77 0.30
CA GLY A 53 -7.14 -23.24 1.64
C GLY A 53 -7.35 -22.08 2.61
N LYS A 54 -8.25 -22.23 3.57
CA LYS A 54 -8.48 -21.24 4.62
C LYS A 54 -7.29 -21.26 5.59
N PHE A 55 -6.61 -20.12 5.77
CA PHE A 55 -5.47 -20.02 6.70
C PHE A 55 -5.92 -19.55 8.09
N LEU A 56 -6.79 -18.53 8.16
CA LEU A 56 -7.34 -18.01 9.42
C LEU A 56 -8.85 -17.77 9.27
N ASN A 57 -9.66 -18.31 10.20
CA ASN A 57 -11.08 -17.95 10.30
C ASN A 57 -11.27 -16.48 10.67
N ARG A 58 -12.27 -15.81 10.08
CA ARG A 58 -12.65 -14.42 10.40
C ARG A 58 -12.73 -14.21 11.92
N MET A 59 -11.81 -13.41 12.46
CA MET A 59 -11.75 -13.09 13.88
C MET A 59 -10.94 -11.82 14.14
N LYS A 60 -11.06 -11.23 15.32
CA LYS A 60 -10.16 -10.15 15.75
C LYS A 60 -8.79 -10.75 16.08
N VAL A 61 -7.73 -10.13 15.58
CA VAL A 61 -6.34 -10.58 15.82
C VAL A 61 -5.61 -9.53 16.65
N LYS A 62 -4.91 -9.99 17.69
CA LYS A 62 -4.05 -9.12 18.51
C LYS A 62 -2.67 -9.02 17.86
N ASN A 63 -2.15 -7.81 17.79
CA ASN A 63 -0.75 -7.55 17.50
C ASN A 63 0.09 -8.10 18.68
N PRO A 64 0.96 -9.09 18.45
CA PRO A 64 1.72 -9.73 19.51
C PRO A 64 2.73 -8.79 20.18
N ARG A 65 3.15 -7.71 19.50
CA ARG A 65 4.13 -6.75 20.03
C ARG A 65 3.57 -5.85 21.14
N ASN A 66 2.29 -5.52 21.07
CA ASN A 66 1.66 -4.56 22.00
C ASN A 66 0.37 -5.08 22.67
N GLY A 67 -0.11 -6.26 22.30
CA GLY A 67 -1.29 -6.90 22.87
C GLY A 67 -2.63 -6.29 22.46
N LYS A 68 -2.64 -5.22 21.65
CA LYS A 68 -3.87 -4.57 21.15
C LYS A 68 -4.36 -5.26 19.88
N PHE A 69 -5.66 -5.17 19.60
CA PHE A 69 -6.19 -5.64 18.32
C PHE A 69 -5.69 -4.75 17.17
N TYR A 70 -5.44 -5.35 16.01
CA TYR A 70 -5.13 -4.60 14.79
C TYR A 70 -6.30 -3.68 14.40
N GLY A 71 -6.00 -2.40 14.20
CA GLY A 71 -6.94 -1.38 13.74
C GLY A 71 -6.74 -1.01 12.28
N ASP A 72 -7.53 -0.03 11.82
CA ASP A 72 -7.54 0.48 10.45
C ASP A 72 -6.14 0.92 10.00
N GLU A 73 -5.40 1.57 10.91
CA GLU A 73 -4.04 2.08 10.71
C GLU A 73 -3.01 0.99 10.39
N SER A 74 -3.34 -0.27 10.66
CA SER A 74 -2.45 -1.41 10.40
C SER A 74 -2.55 -1.93 8.96
N PHE A 75 -3.52 -1.47 8.16
CA PHE A 75 -3.79 -2.04 6.84
C PHE A 75 -3.41 -1.08 5.72
N TYR A 76 -2.17 -1.19 5.25
CA TYR A 76 -1.66 -0.46 4.10
C TYR A 76 -0.53 -1.26 3.42
N VAL A 77 -0.31 -1.00 2.14
CA VAL A 77 0.72 -1.69 1.34
C VAL A 77 2.13 -1.42 1.88
N GLY A 78 2.90 -2.49 2.04
CA GLY A 78 4.23 -2.50 2.65
C GLY A 78 4.21 -2.72 4.17
N ASN A 79 3.05 -2.66 4.84
CA ASN A 79 3.02 -2.96 6.27
C ASN A 79 3.25 -4.45 6.56
N ILE A 80 3.76 -4.73 7.76
CA ILE A 80 4.07 -6.07 8.24
C ILE A 80 3.16 -6.43 9.41
N LEU A 81 2.37 -7.49 9.24
CA LEU A 81 1.45 -8.00 10.25
C LEU A 81 1.88 -9.38 10.75
N GLU A 82 1.75 -9.64 12.05
CA GLU A 82 2.00 -10.95 12.62
C GLU A 82 0.66 -11.59 13.02
N ILE A 83 0.29 -12.64 12.31
CA ILE A 83 -1.02 -13.29 12.40
C ILE A 83 -0.81 -14.80 12.54
N SER A 84 -1.35 -15.39 13.61
CA SER A 84 -1.26 -16.84 13.88
C SER A 84 0.16 -17.42 13.81
N GLY A 85 1.15 -16.68 14.33
CA GLY A 85 2.55 -17.13 14.36
C GLY A 85 3.26 -17.07 12.99
N ARG A 86 2.70 -16.33 12.03
CA ARG A 86 3.33 -16.02 10.75
C ARG A 86 3.37 -14.51 10.53
N THR A 87 4.47 -14.04 9.96
CA THR A 87 4.68 -12.63 9.62
C THR A 87 4.38 -12.42 8.15
N PHE A 88 3.45 -11.53 7.84
CA PHE A 88 2.98 -11.22 6.49
C PHE A 88 3.40 -9.81 6.09
N GLU A 89 3.97 -9.64 4.91
CA GLU A 89 4.07 -8.33 4.25
C GLU A 89 2.84 -8.15 3.35
N LEU A 90 2.12 -7.05 3.52
CA LEU A 90 1.04 -6.65 2.61
C LEU A 90 1.67 -6.08 1.33
N LEU A 91 1.41 -6.69 0.19
CA LEU A 91 2.15 -6.46 -1.05
C LEU A 91 1.50 -5.45 -1.99
N ASP A 92 0.18 -5.55 -2.13
CA ASP A 92 -0.62 -4.72 -3.04
C ASP A 92 -2.10 -4.88 -2.68
N ALA A 93 -2.96 -4.07 -3.29
CA ALA A 93 -4.40 -4.08 -3.11
C ALA A 93 -5.14 -3.83 -4.44
N PRO A 94 -6.37 -4.33 -4.62
CA PRO A 94 -7.17 -3.96 -5.78
C PRO A 94 -7.62 -2.49 -5.71
N GLU A 95 -7.95 -1.92 -6.87
CA GLU A 95 -8.43 -0.54 -7.03
C GLU A 95 -9.48 -0.14 -5.99
N TYR A 96 -10.47 -1.01 -5.76
CA TYR A 96 -11.52 -0.79 -4.77
C TYR A 96 -10.98 -0.54 -3.35
N THR A 97 -9.95 -1.28 -2.91
CA THR A 97 -9.34 -1.10 -1.59
C THR A 97 -8.68 0.28 -1.50
N PHE A 98 -7.93 0.69 -2.53
CA PHE A 98 -7.31 2.01 -2.57
C PHE A 98 -8.36 3.13 -2.51
N CYS A 99 -9.39 3.08 -3.37
CA CYS A 99 -10.47 4.07 -3.36
C CYS A 99 -11.20 4.14 -2.02
N LEU A 100 -11.43 2.99 -1.38
CA LEU A 100 -12.09 2.93 -0.08
C LEU A 100 -11.24 3.59 1.01
N MET A 101 -9.92 3.40 1.00
CA MET A 101 -9.02 4.06 1.95
C MET A 101 -8.93 5.57 1.70
N GLU A 102 -8.86 5.98 0.43
CA GLU A 102 -8.88 7.40 -0.01
C GLU A 102 -10.18 8.12 0.35
N THR A 103 -11.29 7.39 0.51
CA THR A 103 -12.58 7.95 0.95
C THR A 103 -12.57 8.34 2.44
N TYR A 104 -11.71 7.72 3.25
CA TYR A 104 -11.63 7.92 4.70
C TYR A 104 -10.18 8.21 5.15
N PRO A 105 -9.54 9.28 4.64
CA PRO A 105 -8.12 9.56 4.90
C PRO A 105 -7.80 9.75 6.39
N GLU A 106 -8.76 10.19 7.20
CA GLU A 106 -8.61 10.33 8.65
C GLU A 106 -8.41 8.99 9.38
N ARG A 107 -8.89 7.89 8.79
CA ARG A 107 -8.71 6.52 9.28
C ARG A 107 -7.49 5.86 8.66
N PHE A 108 -7.11 6.30 7.47
CA PHE A 108 -6.00 5.76 6.69
C PHE A 108 -5.02 6.87 6.28
N PRO A 109 -4.18 7.38 7.22
CA PRO A 109 -3.17 8.38 6.88
C PRO A 109 -2.27 8.01 5.69
N PRO A 110 -1.91 6.73 5.43
CA PRO A 110 -1.18 6.36 4.21
C PRO A 110 -1.88 6.71 2.89
N SER A 111 -3.20 6.88 2.90
CA SER A 111 -4.04 7.25 1.76
C SER A 111 -4.41 8.74 1.75
N ASP A 112 -3.95 9.52 2.72
CA ASP A 112 -4.14 10.97 2.71
C ASP A 112 -3.11 11.66 1.82
N MET A 113 -3.59 12.45 0.86
CA MET A 113 -2.72 13.11 -0.12
C MET A 113 -1.76 14.10 0.54
N GLN A 114 -2.27 14.97 1.40
CA GLN A 114 -1.46 16.03 1.98
C GLN A 114 -0.38 15.44 2.87
N TYR A 115 -0.76 14.50 3.73
CA TYR A 115 0.15 13.80 4.62
C TYR A 115 1.23 13.00 3.87
N THR A 116 0.89 12.37 2.74
CA THR A 116 1.86 11.61 1.94
C THR A 116 2.85 12.52 1.22
N ILE A 117 2.41 13.66 0.68
CA ILE A 117 3.30 14.67 0.07
C ILE A 117 4.25 15.26 1.11
N GLU A 118 3.72 15.70 2.26
CA GLU A 118 4.54 16.22 3.36
C GLU A 118 5.54 15.17 3.87
N SER A 119 5.12 13.90 3.92
CA SER A 119 6.00 12.80 4.30
C SER A 119 7.09 12.54 3.26
N LEU A 120 6.80 12.67 1.97
CA LEU A 120 7.80 12.56 0.90
C LEU A 120 8.82 13.72 0.98
N SER A 121 8.36 14.95 1.17
CA SER A 121 9.21 16.13 1.36
C SER A 121 10.18 15.93 2.53
N ARG A 122 9.65 15.61 3.72
CA ARG A 122 10.47 15.34 4.91
C ARG A 122 11.46 14.19 4.69
N TYR A 123 11.05 13.13 3.98
CA TYR A 123 11.92 12.00 3.66
C TYR A 123 13.07 12.45 2.76
N ALA A 124 12.78 13.18 1.69
CA ALA A 124 13.78 13.70 0.77
C ALA A 124 14.80 14.61 1.46
N ASP A 125 14.33 15.56 2.28
CA ASP A 125 15.18 16.48 3.04
C ASP A 125 16.13 15.74 3.98
N SER A 126 15.60 14.76 4.73
CA SER A 126 16.39 14.00 5.72
C SER A 126 17.42 13.08 5.10
N HIS A 127 17.25 12.71 3.82
CA HIS A 127 18.17 11.85 3.07
C HIS A 127 19.02 12.62 2.05
N GLY A 128 18.85 13.94 1.94
CA GLY A 128 19.55 14.78 0.96
C GLY A 128 19.19 14.42 -0.48
N ILE A 129 17.95 14.00 -0.73
CA ILE A 129 17.44 13.65 -2.06
C ILE A 129 16.91 14.91 -2.73
N ASP A 130 17.49 15.26 -3.87
CA ASP A 130 16.97 16.32 -4.74
C ASP A 130 15.90 15.74 -5.67
N LEU A 131 14.63 15.90 -5.29
CA LEU A 131 13.49 15.39 -6.05
C LEU A 131 13.35 16.08 -7.42
N ASP A 132 13.60 17.39 -7.49
CA ASP A 132 13.55 18.15 -8.74
C ASP A 132 14.52 17.55 -9.77
N SER A 133 15.80 17.43 -9.40
CA SER A 133 16.81 16.79 -10.24
C SER A 133 16.45 15.35 -10.58
N LEU A 134 15.88 14.59 -9.64
CA LEU A 134 15.55 13.18 -9.85
C LEU A 134 14.47 12.99 -10.93
N PHE A 135 13.40 13.79 -10.88
CA PHE A 135 12.34 13.75 -11.88
C PHE A 135 12.79 14.35 -13.22
N GLU A 136 13.47 15.49 -13.21
CA GLU A 136 13.96 16.14 -14.44
C GLU A 136 14.94 15.27 -15.22
N ASN A 137 15.81 14.52 -14.53
CA ASN A 137 16.74 13.59 -15.18
C ASN A 137 16.05 12.43 -15.89
N LYS A 138 14.82 12.05 -15.47
CA LYS A 138 14.01 11.05 -16.18
C LYS A 138 13.23 11.65 -17.35
N ASP A 139 12.85 12.93 -17.29
CA ASP A 139 12.14 13.62 -18.38
C ASP A 139 13.10 14.13 -19.48
N ILE A 140 13.68 13.18 -20.24
CA ILE A 140 14.66 13.47 -21.29
C ILE A 140 14.11 14.42 -22.36
N ILE A 141 12.81 14.34 -22.64
CA ILE A 141 12.14 15.12 -23.70
C ILE A 141 11.56 16.45 -23.20
N LYS A 142 11.66 16.75 -21.89
CA LYS A 142 11.10 17.95 -21.25
C LYS A 142 9.61 18.10 -21.50
N ALA A 143 8.88 16.99 -21.39
CA ALA A 143 7.43 16.98 -21.54
C ALA A 143 6.70 17.54 -20.31
N ASN A 144 7.38 17.70 -19.17
CA ASN A 144 6.83 17.95 -17.83
C ASN A 144 5.97 16.79 -17.29
N TYR A 145 6.10 15.61 -17.90
CA TYR A 145 5.39 14.40 -17.49
C TYR A 145 6.31 13.19 -17.60
N LEU A 146 6.09 12.19 -16.75
CA LEU A 146 6.71 10.88 -16.87
C LEU A 146 5.67 9.82 -17.23
N SER A 147 6.11 8.69 -17.80
CA SER A 147 5.27 7.50 -17.85
C SER A 147 5.04 6.94 -16.45
N ARG A 148 3.98 6.15 -16.28
CA ARG A 148 3.71 5.44 -15.03
C ARG A 148 4.91 4.63 -14.55
N ALA A 149 5.58 3.90 -15.45
CA ALA A 149 6.71 3.04 -15.10
C ALA A 149 7.92 3.84 -14.60
N GLU A 150 8.22 5.00 -15.20
CA GLU A 150 9.31 5.87 -14.77
C GLU A 150 9.01 6.52 -13.41
N ALA A 151 7.76 6.94 -13.19
CA ALA A 151 7.33 7.47 -11.89
C ALA A 151 7.36 6.39 -10.79
N GLU A 152 6.93 5.17 -11.11
CA GLU A 152 7.02 4.03 -10.20
C GLU A 152 8.50 3.70 -9.86
N GLU A 153 9.40 3.72 -10.84
CA GLU A 153 10.83 3.49 -10.60
C GLU A 153 11.40 4.47 -9.58
N ILE A 154 11.04 5.76 -9.68
CA ILE A 154 11.44 6.78 -8.70
C ILE A 154 10.77 6.54 -7.35
N LEU A 155 9.44 6.58 -7.29
CA LEU A 155 8.70 6.64 -6.03
C LEU A 155 8.84 5.35 -5.20
N PHE A 156 9.04 4.21 -5.83
CA PHE A 156 9.24 2.93 -5.14
C PHE A 156 10.71 2.63 -4.82
N SER A 157 11.67 3.39 -5.37
CA SER A 157 13.09 3.24 -5.02
C SER A 157 13.39 3.56 -3.55
N PHE A 158 12.53 4.33 -2.90
CA PHE A 158 12.64 4.72 -1.49
C PHE A 158 12.11 3.64 -0.52
N ALA A 159 11.47 2.59 -1.03
CA ALA A 159 10.98 1.50 -0.21
C ALA A 159 12.14 0.62 0.31
N PRO A 160 12.03 0.00 1.51
CA PRO A 160 10.86 0.00 2.38
C PRO A 160 10.82 1.16 3.39
N GLU A 161 11.84 2.02 3.42
CA GLU A 161 11.95 3.09 4.42
C GLU A 161 10.85 4.14 4.24
N PHE A 162 10.60 4.55 2.99
CA PHE A 162 9.37 5.22 2.60
C PHE A 162 8.28 4.17 2.29
N PRO A 163 7.13 4.16 2.99
CA PRO A 163 6.13 3.13 2.80
C PRO A 163 5.58 3.10 1.38
N LYS A 164 5.55 1.91 0.76
CA LYS A 164 5.05 1.69 -0.61
C LYS A 164 3.64 2.24 -0.83
N HIS A 165 2.76 2.18 0.17
CA HIS A 165 1.42 2.74 0.06
C HIS A 165 1.43 4.25 -0.20
N TYR A 166 2.39 5.00 0.34
CA TYR A 166 2.49 6.44 0.12
C TYR A 166 2.86 6.71 -1.33
N SER A 167 3.79 5.92 -1.89
CA SER A 167 4.13 5.94 -3.31
C SER A 167 2.91 5.66 -4.19
N HIS A 168 2.06 4.68 -3.83
CA HIS A 168 0.79 4.42 -4.52
C HIS A 168 -0.15 5.63 -4.45
N THR A 169 -0.36 6.21 -3.27
CA THR A 169 -1.24 7.39 -3.08
C THR A 169 -0.79 8.57 -3.94
N ILE A 170 0.50 8.88 -3.92
CA ILE A 170 1.09 9.95 -4.75
C ILE A 170 0.93 9.63 -6.23
N LEU A 171 1.31 8.42 -6.66
CA LEU A 171 1.18 7.99 -8.05
C LEU A 171 -0.26 8.15 -8.54
N ARG A 172 -1.24 7.57 -7.83
CA ARG A 172 -2.65 7.59 -8.22
C ARG A 172 -3.20 9.00 -8.33
N ARG A 173 -2.71 9.93 -7.52
CA ARG A 173 -3.22 11.29 -7.44
C ARG A 173 -2.69 12.21 -8.53
N PHE A 174 -1.44 12.03 -8.93
CA PHE A 174 -0.79 12.86 -9.97
C PHE A 174 -0.75 12.17 -11.35
N MET A 175 -1.37 11.00 -11.48
CA MET A 175 -1.59 10.35 -12.78
C MET A 175 -2.79 10.99 -13.49
N ILE A 176 -2.52 11.61 -14.65
CA ILE A 176 -3.52 12.14 -15.57
C ILE A 176 -3.55 11.23 -16.80
N THR A 177 -4.58 10.40 -16.88
CA THR A 177 -4.69 9.34 -17.91
C THR A 177 -3.52 8.36 -17.77
N ASP A 178 -2.50 8.43 -18.61
CA ASP A 178 -1.30 7.57 -18.59
C ASP A 178 0.01 8.34 -18.33
N LYS A 179 -0.10 9.58 -17.87
CA LYS A 179 1.04 10.47 -17.64
C LYS A 179 1.07 10.94 -16.19
N PHE A 180 2.23 10.86 -15.57
CA PHE A 180 2.48 11.34 -14.22
C PHE A 180 2.94 12.80 -14.26
N ASP A 181 2.15 13.70 -13.69
CA ASP A 181 2.45 15.13 -13.58
C ASP A 181 3.36 15.40 -12.39
N TYR A 182 4.66 15.16 -12.58
CA TYR A 182 5.66 15.38 -11.54
C TYR A 182 5.84 16.87 -11.23
N VAL A 183 5.55 17.76 -12.17
CA VAL A 183 5.68 19.21 -11.98
C VAL A 183 4.65 19.70 -10.97
N GLU A 184 3.41 19.23 -11.05
CA GLU A 184 2.39 19.56 -10.03
C GLU A 184 2.74 18.96 -8.66
N LEU A 185 3.31 17.75 -8.61
CA LEU A 185 3.82 17.18 -7.35
C LEU A 185 4.88 18.08 -6.72
N LEU A 186 5.89 18.50 -7.50
CA LEU A 186 6.97 19.35 -6.99
C LEU A 186 6.44 20.70 -6.49
N LYS A 187 5.47 21.30 -7.19
CA LYS A 187 4.79 22.51 -6.69
C LYS A 187 4.14 22.31 -5.32
N CYS A 188 3.51 21.15 -5.09
CA CYS A 188 2.91 20.83 -3.80
C CYS A 188 3.95 20.58 -2.70
N ILE A 189 5.16 20.12 -3.04
CA ILE A 189 6.26 19.89 -2.10
C ILE A 189 6.90 21.21 -1.65
N HIS A 190 7.03 22.17 -2.57
CA HIS A 190 7.71 23.44 -2.32
C HIS A 190 6.83 24.52 -1.67
N PHE A 191 5.56 24.21 -1.38
CA PHE A 191 4.57 25.14 -0.80
C PHE A 191 4.45 24.98 0.72
#